data_AF-A0A8S2ZYP2-F1
#
_entry.id   AF-A0A8S2ZYP2-F1
#
_cell.length_a   1.000
_cell.length_b   1.000
_cell.length_c   1.000
_cell.angle_alpha   90.00
_cell.angle_beta   90.00
_cell.angle_gamma   90.00
#
_symmetry.space_group_name_H-M   'P 1'
#
loop_
_entity.id
_entity.type
_entity.pdbx_description
1 polymer ?
#
loop_
_entity_poly.entity_id
_entity_poly.type
_entity_poly.pdbx_seq_one_letter_code
_entity_poly.pdbx_strand_id
1 'polypeptide(L)' 'RLKEGANINKSLTTLGKVIAALAEMSSKHRKPRSEKKADFIPYRDSVLTWLLKENLGK' A
#
# COMPACT_ATOMS: atom_id res chain seq x y z
N ARG A 1 -25.16 -7.25 7.08
CA ARG A 1 -24.90 -6.04 6.25
C ARG A 1 -23.74 -5.19 6.80
N LEU A 2 -23.69 -4.84 8.09
CA LEU A 2 -22.59 -4.05 8.68
C LEU A 2 -21.18 -4.65 8.49
N LYS A 3 -21.05 -5.99 8.59
CA LYS A 3 -19.76 -6.70 8.41
C LYS A 3 -19.19 -6.57 6.98
N GLU A 4 -20.06 -6.58 5.98
CA GLU A 4 -19.67 -6.42 4.59
C GLU A 4 -19.24 -4.98 4.30
N GLY A 5 -20.02 -4.00 4.76
CA GLY A 5 -19.67 -2.59 4.65
C GLY A 5 -18.34 -2.26 5.35
N ALA A 6 -18.11 -2.82 6.53
CA ALA A 6 -16.84 -2.67 7.25
C ALA A 6 -15.66 -3.27 6.45
N ASN A 7 -15.84 -4.43 5.82
CA ASN A 7 -14.80 -5.06 5.00
C ASN A 7 -14.51 -4.28 3.70
N ILE A 8 -15.53 -3.69 3.07
CA ILE A 8 -15.38 -2.80 1.90
C ILE A 8 -14.57 -1.57 2.30
N ASN A 9 -14.94 -0.89 3.38
CA ASN A 9 -14.21 0.29 3.85
C ASN A 9 -12.77 -0.08 4.23
N LYS A 10 -12.55 -1.23 4.87
CA LYS A 10 -11.21 -1.71 5.20
C LYS A 10 -10.33 -1.89 3.97
N SER A 11 -10.81 -2.56 2.92
CA SER A 11 -10.00 -2.79 1.72
C SER A 11 -9.71 -1.48 0.99
N LEU A 12 -10.68 -0.57 0.88
CA LEU A 12 -10.51 0.75 0.26
C LEU A 12 -9.52 1.64 1.04
N THR A 13 -9.64 1.72 2.36
CA THR A 13 -8.68 2.47 3.19
C THR A 13 -7.28 1.87 3.09
N THR A 14 -7.15 0.55 3.07
CA THR A 14 -5.85 -0.12 2.92
C THR A 14 -5.24 0.19 1.56
N LEU A 15 -6.04 0.17 0.49
CA LEU A 15 -5.59 0.53 -0.86
C LEU A 15 -5.05 1.96 -0.92
N GLY A 16 -5.76 2.93 -0.33
CA GLY A 16 -5.29 4.32 -0.26
C GLY A 16 -3.94 4.46 0.44
N LYS A 17 -3.73 3.75 1.55
CA LYS A 17 -2.44 3.73 2.27
C LYS A 17 -1.31 3.14 1.42
N VAL A 18 -1.59 2.03 0.72
CA VAL A 18 -0.62 1.37 -0.16
C VAL A 18 -0.20 2.30 -1.31
N ILE A 19 -1.16 2.95 -1.97
CA ILE A 19 -0.88 3.89 -3.07
C ILE A 19 -0.06 5.09 -2.57
N ALA A 20 -0.44 5.68 -1.43
CA ALA A 20 0.30 6.79 -0.85
C ALA A 20 1.76 6.39 -0.53
N ALA A 21 1.98 5.23 0.10
CA ALA A 21 3.31 4.72 0.39
C ALA A 21 4.15 4.49 -0.88
N LEU A 22 3.52 3.95 -1.95
CA LEU A 22 4.18 3.75 -3.24
C LEU A 22 4.55 5.08 -3.93
N ALA A 23 3.66 6.07 -3.89
CA ALA A 23 3.93 7.40 -4.45
C ALA A 23 5.10 8.10 -3.74
N GLU A 24 5.16 7.99 -2.40
CA GLU A 24 6.28 8.51 -1.61
C GLU A 24 7.59 7.79 -1.96
N MET A 25 7.57 6.46 -2.11
CA MET A 25 8.75 5.67 -2.47
C MET A 25 9.27 6.02 -3.88
N SER A 26 8.37 6.18 -4.85
CA SER A 26 8.71 6.62 -6.21
C SER A 26 9.33 8.02 -6.24
N SER A 27 8.79 8.94 -5.42
CA SER A 27 9.29 10.32 -5.33
C SER A 27 10.68 10.39 -4.68
N LYS A 28 10.96 9.55 -3.66
CA LYS A 28 12.27 9.45 -3.00
C LYS A 28 13.38 8.89 -3.89
N HIS A 29 13.04 8.15 -4.95
CA HIS A 29 14.03 7.59 -5.87
C HIS A 29 14.82 8.65 -6.66
N ARG A 30 14.39 9.92 -6.64
CA ARG A 30 15.08 11.06 -7.26
C ARG A 30 16.19 11.71 -6.40
N LYS A 31 16.44 11.24 -5.17
CA LYS A 31 17.53 11.73 -4.32
C LYS A 31 18.51 10.60 -3.95
N PRO A 32 19.84 10.84 -3.93
CA PRO A 32 20.82 9.84 -3.55
C PRO A 32 20.59 9.43 -2.09
N ARG A 33 20.46 8.12 -1.87
CA ARG A 33 19.87 7.49 -0.70
C ARG A 33 20.93 7.26 0.38
N SER A 34 20.81 7.89 1.55
CA SER A 34 21.37 7.34 2.79
C SER A 34 20.55 6.12 3.21
N GLU A 35 21.22 5.13 3.80
CA GLU A 35 20.80 3.73 3.90
C GLU A 35 19.37 3.42 4.40
N LYS A 36 18.74 2.48 3.69
CA LYS A 36 18.04 1.29 4.21
C LYS A 36 17.02 1.50 5.33
N LYS A 37 15.87 2.08 4.99
CA LYS A 37 14.59 1.52 5.44
C LYS A 37 13.80 1.16 4.20
N ALA A 38 13.56 -0.13 3.98
CA ALA A 38 12.54 -0.54 3.03
C ALA A 38 11.23 0.06 3.54
N ASP A 39 10.70 1.07 2.84
CA ASP A 39 9.41 1.67 3.21
C ASP A 39 8.39 0.53 3.28
N PHE A 40 7.84 0.29 4.48
CA PHE A 40 6.92 -0.82 4.71
C PHE A 40 5.58 -0.50 4.04
N ILE A 41 5.18 -1.32 3.07
CA ILE A 41 3.90 -1.16 2.36
C ILE A 41 2.91 -2.23 2.87
N PRO A 42 1.76 -1.85 3.42
CA PRO A 42 0.84 -2.75 4.13
C PRO A 42 -0.05 -3.56 3.17
N TYR A 43 0.53 -4.26 2.19
CA TYR A 43 -0.24 -5.09 1.25
C TYR A 43 -1.06 -6.18 1.95
N ARG A 44 -0.61 -6.67 3.11
CA ARG A 44 -1.22 -7.77 3.85
C ARG A 44 -2.43 -7.36 4.70
N ASP A 45 -2.64 -6.07 4.92
CA ASP A 45 -3.70 -5.57 5.80
C ASP A 45 -5.10 -5.83 5.22
N SER A 46 -5.20 -6.02 3.90
CA SER A 46 -6.42 -6.45 3.22
C SER A 46 -6.12 -7.53 2.17
N VAL A 47 -7.08 -8.44 1.96
CA VAL A 47 -6.98 -9.47 0.91
C VAL A 47 -6.83 -8.82 -0.47
N LEU A 48 -7.55 -7.72 -0.71
CA LEU A 48 -7.51 -6.97 -1.96
C LEU A 48 -6.09 -6.49 -2.30
N THR A 49 -5.46 -5.77 -1.37
CA THR A 49 -4.10 -5.25 -1.59
C THR A 49 -3.06 -6.36 -1.67
N TRP A 50 -3.30 -7.51 -1.04
CA TRP A 50 -2.39 -8.64 -1.14
C TRP A 50 -2.46 -9.28 -2.53
N LEU A 51 -3.66 -9.48 -3.08
CA LEU A 51 -3.87 -9.99 -4.44
C LEU A 51 -3.32 -9.01 -5.50
N LEU A 52 -3.40 -7.71 -5.24
CA LEU A 52 -2.95 -6.67 -6.16
C LEU A 52 -1.47 -6.30 -6.01
N LYS A 53 -0.73 -6.88 -5.06
CA LYS A 53 0.66 -6.49 -4.74
C LYS A 53 1.54 -6.39 -5.99
N GLU A 54 1.54 -7.41 -6.83
CA GLU A 54 2.39 -7.50 -8.03
C GLU A 54 1.97 -6.51 -9.14
N ASN A 55 0.74 -5.98 -9.09
CA ASN A 55 0.26 -4.96 -10.03
C ASN A 55 0.56 -3.53 -9.55
N LEU A 56 0.70 -3.34 -8.23
CA LEU A 56 0.90 -2.02 -7.60
C LEU A 56 2.37 -1.68 -7.37
N GLY A 57 3.23 -2.66 -7.08
CA GLY A 57 4.60 -2.45 -6.59
C GLY A 57 5.73 -2.73 -7.59
N LYS A 58 5.60 -2.28 -8.85
CA LYS A 58 6.69 -2.33 -9.83
C LYS A 58 7.52 -1.04 -9.83
#